data_AF-A0A161YGJ0-F1
#
_entry.id   AF-A0A161YGJ0-F1
#
_cell.length_a   1.000
_cell.length_b   1.000
_cell.length_c   1.000
_cell.angle_alpha   90.00
_cell.angle_beta   90.00
_cell.angle_gamma   90.00
#
_symmetry.space_group_name_H-M   'P 1'
#
loop_
_entity.id
_entity.type
_entity.pdbx_description
1 polymer ?
#
loop_
_entity_poly.entity_id
_entity_poly.type
_entity_poly.pdbx_seq_one_letter_code
_entity_poly.pdbx_strand_id
1 'polypeptide(L)'
;MSILDINKKNNEKQLRKTIWAYLILSVVAIVVDKVYGIFAHGVDSAAMTWMFLYPLLGGALFCFIIQRLIPHITKFTGCRVFLNVHNSGIATLTFASLLKGIFEIAGTNSTYLVYYYMTGGVFIAASLIIMLIMALNRNRVHV
;
A
#
# COMPACT_ATOMS: atom_id res chain seq x y z
N MET A 1 13.71 -30.69 6.30
CA MET A 1 12.80 -29.53 6.39
C MET A 1 12.04 -29.43 5.07
N SER A 2 10.70 -29.37 5.08
CA SER A 2 9.90 -29.44 3.86
C SER A 2 10.00 -28.15 3.01
N ILE A 3 9.76 -28.24 1.70
CA ILE A 3 9.75 -27.09 0.78
C ILE A 3 8.73 -26.02 1.23
N LEU A 4 7.62 -26.45 1.83
CA LEU A 4 6.57 -25.57 2.35
C LEU A 4 7.04 -24.73 3.55
N ASP A 5 7.84 -25.30 4.44
CA ASP A 5 8.38 -24.58 5.60
C ASP A 5 9.40 -23.51 5.20
N ILE A 6 10.20 -23.78 4.16
CA ILE A 6 11.15 -22.81 3.61
C ILE A 6 10.41 -21.62 2.99
N ASN A 7 9.37 -21.87 2.20
CA ASN A 7 8.58 -20.81 1.56
C ASN A 7 7.86 -19.94 2.60
N LYS A 8 7.29 -20.55 3.64
CA LYS A 8 6.65 -19.84 4.75
C LYS A 8 7.61 -18.82 5.40
N LYS A 9 8.80 -19.28 5.80
CA LYS A 9 9.80 -18.45 6.48
C LYS A 9 10.26 -17.28 5.60
N ASN A 10 10.42 -17.51 4.30
CA ASN A 10 10.81 -16.47 3.35
C ASN A 10 9.72 -15.41 3.17
N ASN A 11 8.46 -15.82 3.04
CA ASN A 11 7.34 -14.90 2.86
C ASN A 11 7.08 -14.06 4.13
N GLU A 12 7.24 -14.61 5.34
CA GLU A 12 7.17 -13.82 6.59
C GLU A 12 8.28 -12.77 6.69
N LYS A 13 9.51 -13.14 6.28
CA LYS A 13 10.63 -12.18 6.21
C LYS A 13 10.35 -11.08 5.19
N GLN A 14 9.79 -11.42 4.03
CA GLN A 14 9.39 -10.45 3.01
C GLN A 14 8.29 -9.50 3.53
N LEU A 15 7.24 -10.02 4.14
CA LEU A 15 6.17 -9.20 4.70
C LEU A 15 6.69 -8.20 5.73
N ARG A 16 7.57 -8.64 6.64
CA ARG A 16 8.21 -7.75 7.61
C ARG A 16 9.02 -6.65 6.93
N LYS A 17 9.77 -6.97 5.88
CA LYS A 17 10.49 -5.98 5.08
C LYS A 17 9.53 -4.98 4.43
N THR A 18 8.39 -5.44 3.90
CA THR A 18 7.35 -4.58 3.31
C THR A 18 6.77 -3.62 4.34
N ILE A 19 6.45 -4.08 5.55
CA ILE A 19 5.97 -3.21 6.64
C ILE A 19 7.00 -2.13 6.96
N TRP A 20 8.27 -2.50 7.12
CA TRP A 20 9.34 -1.53 7.36
C TRP A 20 9.51 -0.54 6.21
N ALA A 21 9.42 -1.01 4.97
CA ALA A 21 9.48 -0.14 3.80
C ALA A 21 8.33 0.88 3.79
N TYR A 22 7.12 0.47 4.17
CA TYR A 22 5.99 1.39 4.30
C TYR A 22 6.16 2.42 5.40
N LEU A 23 6.67 2.04 6.57
CA LEU A 23 6.97 2.99 7.63
C LEU A 23 7.99 4.04 7.18
N ILE A 24 9.06 3.60 6.50
CA ILE A 24 10.06 4.51 5.91
C ILE A 24 9.40 5.41 4.87
N LEU A 25 8.57 4.85 3.98
CA LEU A 25 7.89 5.62 2.92
C LEU A 25 6.92 6.65 3.49
N SER A 26 6.24 6.35 4.60
CA SER A 26 5.42 7.32 5.34
C SER A 26 6.25 8.47 5.89
N VAL A 27 7.41 8.18 6.49
CA VAL A 27 8.32 9.23 6.98
C VAL A 27 8.83 10.07 5.81
N VAL A 28 9.22 9.45 4.70
CA VAL A 28 9.63 10.16 3.48
C VAL A 28 8.50 11.05 2.95
N ALA A 29 7.27 10.58 2.94
CA ALA A 29 6.11 11.38 2.52
C ALA A 29 5.92 12.63 3.38
N ILE A 30 6.11 12.53 4.70
CA ILE A 30 6.07 13.68 5.62
C ILE A 30 7.23 14.64 5.32
N VAL A 31 8.44 14.12 5.12
CA VAL A 31 9.60 14.96 4.76
C VAL A 31 9.34 15.70 3.45
N VAL A 32 8.77 15.02 2.45
CA VAL A 32 8.43 15.60 1.15
C VAL A 32 7.41 16.73 1.31
N ASP A 33 6.33 16.54 2.09
CA ASP A 33 5.37 17.61 2.44
C ASP A 33 6.07 18.84 3.03
N LYS A 34 6.95 18.65 4.02
CA LYS A 34 7.65 19.76 4.67
C LYS A 34 8.66 20.46 3.78
N VAL A 35 9.45 19.71 3.03
CA VAL A 35 10.41 20.29 2.08
C VAL A 35 9.66 21.10 1.03
N TYR A 36 8.58 20.57 0.48
CA TYR A 36 7.79 21.26 -0.53
C TYR A 36 7.11 22.51 0.02
N GLY A 37 6.57 22.46 1.24
CA GLY A 37 5.97 23.60 1.93
C GLY A 37 6.95 24.78 2.12
N ILE A 38 8.24 24.50 2.35
CA ILE A 38 9.28 25.56 2.42
C ILE A 38 9.41 26.29 1.07
N PHE A 39 9.35 25.56 -0.04
CA PHE A 39 9.43 26.12 -1.39
C PHE A 39 8.11 26.72 -1.90
N ALA A 40 7.00 26.37 -1.25
CA ALA A 40 5.65 26.80 -1.65
C ALA A 40 5.26 28.20 -1.15
N HIS A 41 6.16 28.90 -0.44
CA HIS A 41 5.93 30.26 0.06
C HIS A 41 4.64 30.44 0.90
N GLY A 42 4.26 29.41 1.67
CA GLY A 42 3.08 29.41 2.54
C GLY A 42 1.79 28.90 1.91
N VAL A 43 1.85 28.33 0.70
CA VAL A 43 0.74 27.61 0.07
C VAL A 43 0.86 26.12 0.38
N ASP A 44 -0.15 25.55 1.02
CA ASP A 44 -0.19 24.13 1.39
C ASP A 44 -1.30 23.38 0.64
N SER A 45 -1.17 22.05 0.56
CA SER A 45 -2.20 21.16 0.02
C SER A 45 -2.53 20.07 1.02
N ALA A 46 -3.83 19.91 1.31
CA ALA A 46 -4.32 18.82 2.13
C ALA A 46 -3.97 17.44 1.52
N ALA A 47 -3.98 17.30 0.19
CA ALA A 47 -3.62 16.05 -0.46
C ALA A 47 -2.15 15.67 -0.20
N MET A 48 -1.25 16.64 -0.19
CA MET A 48 0.16 16.41 0.12
C MET A 48 0.38 16.12 1.60
N THR A 49 -0.23 16.91 2.48
CA THR A 49 -0.07 16.79 3.93
C THR A 49 -0.57 15.45 4.46
N TRP A 50 -1.66 14.91 3.90
CA TRP A 50 -2.21 13.62 4.32
C TRP A 50 -1.68 12.43 3.52
N MET A 51 -0.76 12.64 2.57
CA MET A 51 -0.24 11.58 1.70
C MET A 51 0.41 10.43 2.46
N PHE A 52 1.06 10.70 3.60
CA PHE A 52 1.73 9.67 4.41
C PHE A 52 0.77 8.60 4.95
N LEU A 53 -0.54 8.89 5.00
CA LEU A 53 -1.56 7.94 5.45
C LEU A 53 -1.72 6.76 4.49
N TYR A 54 -1.49 6.93 3.19
CA TYR A 54 -1.56 5.84 2.22
C TYR A 54 -0.56 4.71 2.55
N PRO A 55 0.75 4.97 2.65
CA PRO A 55 1.71 3.94 3.06
C PRO A 55 1.52 3.53 4.52
N LEU A 56 1.09 4.42 5.42
CA LEU A 56 0.99 4.11 6.85
C LEU A 56 -0.19 3.18 7.15
N LEU A 57 -1.40 3.63 6.81
CA LEU A 57 -2.64 2.92 7.10
C LEU A 57 -2.90 1.84 6.05
N GLY A 58 -2.81 2.22 4.78
CA GLY A 58 -3.07 1.31 3.67
C GLY A 58 -1.97 0.28 3.49
N GLY A 59 -0.70 0.60 3.78
CA GLY A 59 0.41 -0.34 3.65
C GLY A 59 0.75 -1.06 4.97
N ALA A 60 1.38 -0.35 5.90
CA ALA A 60 1.94 -0.95 7.11
C ALA A 60 0.88 -1.54 8.04
N LEU A 61 -0.14 -0.74 8.39
CA LEU A 61 -1.20 -1.17 9.31
C LEU A 61 -2.04 -2.31 8.71
N PHE A 62 -2.42 -2.20 7.44
CA PHE A 62 -3.15 -3.24 6.73
C PHE A 62 -2.39 -4.58 6.70
N CYS A 63 -1.10 -4.56 6.34
CA CYS A 63 -0.27 -5.76 6.36
C CYS A 63 -0.17 -6.38 7.76
N PHE A 64 -0.04 -5.54 8.80
CA PHE A 64 0.01 -5.99 10.19
C PHE A 64 -1.30 -6.65 10.64
N ILE A 65 -2.45 -6.03 10.32
CA ILE A 65 -3.78 -6.58 10.64
C ILE A 65 -3.99 -7.93 9.94
N ILE A 66 -3.66 -8.02 8.65
CA ILE A 66 -3.81 -9.27 7.89
C ILE A 66 -2.95 -10.38 8.48
N GLN A 67 -1.71 -10.07 8.85
CA GLN A 67 -0.82 -11.06 9.47
C GLN A 67 -1.41 -11.63 10.77
N ARG A 68 -2.11 -10.78 11.54
CA ARG A 68 -2.75 -11.16 12.80
C ARG A 68 -4.07 -11.91 12.60
N LEU A 69 -4.88 -11.50 11.62
CA LEU A 69 -6.21 -12.05 11.38
C LEU A 69 -6.19 -13.37 10.60
N ILE A 70 -5.24 -13.52 9.67
CA ILE A 70 -5.07 -14.72 8.84
C ILE A 70 -3.69 -15.32 9.11
N PRO A 71 -3.52 -16.00 10.26
CA PRO A 71 -2.28 -16.70 10.52
C PRO A 71 -2.02 -17.72 9.40
N HIS A 72 -0.81 -17.71 8.85
CA HIS A 72 -0.37 -18.56 7.73
C HIS A 72 -0.81 -18.14 6.32
N ILE A 73 -1.21 -16.88 6.09
CA ILE A 73 -1.40 -16.35 4.73
C ILE A 73 -0.18 -16.57 3.82
N THR A 74 1.02 -16.62 4.42
CA THR A 74 2.31 -16.84 3.77
C THR A 74 2.51 -18.27 3.23
N LYS A 75 1.66 -19.23 3.59
CA LYS A 75 1.69 -20.60 3.04
C LYS A 75 0.99 -20.71 1.68
N PHE A 76 0.16 -19.73 1.33
CA PHE A 76 -0.60 -19.75 0.08
C PHE A 76 0.23 -19.25 -1.09
N THR A 77 0.19 -19.97 -2.21
CA THR A 77 0.88 -19.62 -3.46
C THR A 77 0.48 -18.24 -3.99
N GLY A 78 -0.75 -17.79 -3.74
CA GLY A 78 -1.26 -16.47 -4.15
C GLY A 78 -0.77 -15.29 -3.30
N CYS A 79 -0.08 -15.52 -2.17
CA CYS A 79 0.30 -14.45 -1.24
C CYS A 79 1.22 -13.39 -1.87
N ARG A 80 2.15 -13.81 -2.74
CA ARG A 80 3.04 -12.87 -3.43
C ARG A 80 2.30 -11.97 -4.42
N VAL A 81 1.36 -12.54 -5.17
CA VAL A 81 0.54 -11.78 -6.13
C VAL A 81 -0.31 -10.77 -5.37
N PHE A 82 -0.98 -11.22 -4.31
CA PHE A 82 -1.74 -10.33 -3.42
C PHE A 82 -0.90 -9.14 -2.93
N LEU A 83 0.28 -9.41 -2.33
CA LEU A 83 1.13 -8.35 -1.80
C LEU A 83 1.64 -7.41 -2.89
N ASN A 84 2.03 -7.93 -4.06
CA ASN A 84 2.50 -7.08 -5.16
C ASN A 84 1.39 -6.17 -5.70
N VAL A 85 0.18 -6.71 -5.91
CA VAL A 85 -0.97 -5.94 -6.41
C VAL A 85 -1.36 -4.87 -5.38
N HIS A 86 -1.39 -5.23 -4.10
CA HIS A 86 -1.67 -4.29 -3.02
C HIS A 86 -0.60 -3.19 -2.94
N ASN A 87 0.68 -3.56 -3.03
CA ASN A 87 1.80 -2.63 -3.01
C ASN A 87 1.75 -1.63 -4.17
N SER A 88 1.43 -2.10 -5.37
CA SER A 88 1.21 -1.23 -6.53
C SER A 88 0.05 -0.26 -6.30
N GLY A 89 -1.06 -0.73 -5.73
CA GLY A 89 -2.21 0.14 -5.42
C GLY A 89 -1.87 1.27 -4.46
N ILE A 90 -1.20 0.95 -3.34
CA ILE A 90 -0.76 1.96 -2.37
C ILE A 90 0.26 2.92 -2.98
N ALA A 91 1.21 2.42 -3.77
CA ALA A 91 2.19 3.28 -4.45
C ALA A 91 1.50 4.26 -5.40
N THR A 92 0.57 3.78 -6.23
CA THR A 92 -0.19 4.62 -7.16
C THR A 92 -1.04 5.67 -6.44
N LEU A 93 -1.72 5.32 -5.35
CA LEU A 93 -2.51 6.27 -4.57
C LEU A 93 -1.64 7.33 -3.88
N THR A 94 -0.50 6.92 -3.33
CA THR A 94 0.47 7.85 -2.73
C THR A 94 0.97 8.83 -3.79
N PHE A 95 1.33 8.33 -4.97
CA PHE A 95 1.76 9.16 -6.09
C PHE A 95 0.66 10.08 -6.63
N ALA A 96 -0.59 9.61 -6.68
CA ALA A 96 -1.74 10.43 -7.05
C ALA A 96 -1.91 11.61 -6.07
N SER A 97 -1.78 11.35 -4.76
CA SER A 97 -1.84 12.38 -3.72
C SER A 97 -0.69 13.37 -3.83
N LEU A 98 0.52 12.90 -4.15
CA LEU A 98 1.68 13.76 -4.39
C LEU A 98 1.42 14.72 -5.56
N LEU A 99 0.99 14.19 -6.71
CA LEU A 99 0.71 15.00 -7.90
C LEU A 99 -0.42 16.00 -7.66
N LYS A 100 -1.46 15.58 -6.95
CA LYS A 100 -2.55 16.48 -6.54
C LYS A 100 -2.02 17.62 -5.66
N GLY A 101 -1.15 17.28 -4.71
CA GLY A 101 -0.43 18.25 -3.89
C GLY A 101 0.33 19.29 -4.70
N ILE A 102 1.15 18.82 -5.64
CA ILE A 102 1.94 19.67 -6.53
C ILE A 102 1.05 20.62 -7.34
N PHE A 103 -0.05 20.11 -7.92
CA PHE A 103 -0.95 20.92 -8.74
C PHE A 103 -1.70 21.97 -7.92
N GLU A 104 -2.22 21.60 -6.74
CA GLU A 104 -2.91 22.55 -5.86
C GLU A 104 -1.98 23.70 -5.42
N ILE A 105 -0.74 23.37 -5.04
CA ILE A 105 0.25 24.38 -4.64
C ILE A 105 0.66 25.26 -5.83
N ALA A 106 0.75 24.69 -7.03
CA ALA A 106 1.01 25.44 -8.26
C ALA A 106 -0.21 26.24 -8.77
N GLY A 107 -1.37 26.16 -8.11
CA GLY A 107 -2.59 26.86 -8.54
C GLY A 107 -3.21 26.29 -9.83
N THR A 108 -2.98 25.02 -10.13
CA THR A 108 -3.45 24.34 -11.34
C THR A 108 -4.20 23.04 -11.00
N ASN A 109 -4.80 22.41 -12.01
CA ASN A 109 -5.44 21.10 -11.87
C ASN A 109 -5.23 20.28 -13.14
N SER A 110 -5.32 18.95 -13.01
CA SER A 110 -5.21 18.02 -14.12
C SER A 110 -6.35 17.02 -14.11
N THR A 111 -7.07 16.91 -15.23
CA THR A 111 -8.09 15.88 -15.45
C THR A 111 -7.51 14.46 -15.30
N TYR A 112 -6.21 14.30 -15.54
CA TYR A 112 -5.57 12.99 -15.47
C TYR A 112 -5.42 12.44 -14.04
N LEU A 113 -5.51 13.29 -13.01
CA LEU A 113 -5.46 12.84 -11.60
C LEU A 113 -6.53 11.79 -11.29
N VAL A 114 -7.71 11.92 -11.89
CA VAL A 114 -8.81 10.97 -11.70
C VAL A 114 -8.39 9.55 -12.10
N TYR A 115 -7.65 9.40 -13.20
CA TYR A 115 -7.19 8.09 -13.66
C TYR A 115 -6.16 7.47 -12.70
N TYR A 116 -5.30 8.27 -12.06
CA TYR A 116 -4.36 7.76 -11.05
C TYR A 116 -5.10 7.24 -9.80
N TYR A 117 -6.09 7.98 -9.30
CA TYR A 117 -6.91 7.50 -8.17
C TYR A 117 -7.73 6.27 -8.53
N MET A 118 -8.32 6.23 -9.73
CA MET A 118 -9.09 5.07 -10.21
C MET A 118 -8.21 3.83 -10.36
N THR A 119 -7.03 3.95 -10.97
CA THR A 119 -6.11 2.82 -11.14
C THR A 119 -5.58 2.31 -9.80
N GLY A 120 -5.24 3.21 -8.87
CA GLY A 120 -4.90 2.85 -7.49
C GLY A 120 -6.04 2.10 -6.79
N GLY A 121 -7.28 2.60 -6.91
CA GLY A 121 -8.47 1.95 -6.38
C GLY A 121 -8.72 0.57 -6.96
N VAL A 122 -8.55 0.39 -8.28
CA VAL A 122 -8.66 -0.91 -8.97
C VAL A 122 -7.64 -1.90 -8.43
N PHE A 123 -6.39 -1.50 -8.23
CA PHE A 123 -5.38 -2.38 -7.63
C PHE A 123 -5.73 -2.78 -6.20
N ILE A 124 -6.23 -1.84 -5.38
CA ILE A 124 -6.68 -2.18 -4.02
C ILE A 124 -7.86 -3.16 -4.07
N ALA A 125 -8.87 -2.90 -4.91
CA ALA A 125 -10.01 -3.80 -5.07
C ALA A 125 -9.58 -5.20 -5.53
N ALA A 126 -8.72 -5.27 -6.55
CA ALA A 126 -8.16 -6.53 -7.03
C ALA A 126 -7.40 -7.29 -5.93
N SER A 127 -6.61 -6.57 -5.11
CA SER A 127 -5.91 -7.19 -3.97
C SER A 127 -6.89 -7.78 -2.95
N LEU A 128 -7.97 -7.08 -2.63
CA LEU A 128 -8.98 -7.57 -1.70
C LEU A 128 -9.73 -8.80 -2.24
N ILE A 129 -10.02 -8.82 -3.54
CA ILE A 129 -10.64 -9.99 -4.20
C ILE A 129 -9.71 -11.20 -4.12
N ILE A 130 -8.41 -11.04 -4.43
CA ILE A 130 -7.42 -12.12 -4.34
C ILE A 130 -7.35 -12.64 -2.89
N MET A 131 -7.33 -11.73 -1.91
CA MET A 131 -7.35 -12.10 -0.49
C MET A 131 -8.60 -12.89 -0.12
N LEU A 132 -9.79 -12.46 -0.58
CA LEU A 132 -11.04 -13.15 -0.32
C LEU A 132 -11.03 -14.57 -0.90
N ILE A 133 -10.57 -14.74 -2.15
CA ILE A 133 -10.43 -16.06 -2.79
C ILE A 133 -9.49 -16.96 -1.98
N MET A 134 -8.36 -16.43 -1.52
CA MET A 134 -7.42 -17.16 -0.66
C MET A 134 -8.07 -17.58 0.66
N ALA A 135 -8.85 -16.68 1.28
CA ALA A 135 -9.55 -16.96 2.54
C ALA A 135 -10.67 -18.00 2.38
N LEU A 136 -11.41 -17.99 1.26
CA LEU A 136 -12.45 -18.99 0.97
C LEU A 136 -11.85 -20.38 0.71
N ASN A 137 -10.75 -20.45 -0.04
CA ASN A 137 -10.07 -21.72 -0.30
C ASN A 137 -9.49 -22.35 0.98
N ARG A 138 -9.16 -21.55 2.00
CA ARG A 138 -8.75 -22.06 3.32
C ARG A 138 -9.83 -22.94 3.96
N ASN A 139 -11.10 -22.53 3.90
CA ASN A 139 -12.19 -23.27 4.56
C ASN A 139 -12.52 -24.59 3.87
N ARG A 140 -12.19 -24.74 2.58
CA ARG A 140 -12.44 -25.98 1.81
C ARG A 140 -11.48 -27.12 2.11
N VAL A 141 -10.32 -26.85 2.74
CA VAL A 141 -9.28 -27.85 3.03
C VAL A 141 -9.44 -28.47 4.43
N HIS A 142 -10.32 -27.92 5.26
CA HIS A 142 -10.60 -28.39 6.62
C HIS A 142 -12.00 -29.02 6.78
N VAL A 143 -12.66 -29.36 5.67
CA VAL A 143 -13.88 -30.19 5.60
C VAL A 143 -13.54 -31.45 4.82
#